data_AF-A0A1K2HTB8-F1
#
_entry.id   AF-A0A1K2HTB8-F1
#
_cell.length_a   1.000
_cell.length_b   1.000
_cell.length_c   1.000
_cell.angle_alpha   90.00
_cell.angle_beta   90.00
_cell.angle_gamma   90.00
#
_symmetry.space_group_name_H-M   'P 1'
#
loop_
_entity.id
_entity.type
_entity.pdbx_description
1 polymer ?
#
loop_
_entity_poly.entity_id
_entity_poly.type
_entity_poly.pdbx_seq_one_letter_code
_entity_poly.pdbx_strand_id
1 'polypeptide(L)'
;MMALRRVLFTIVVAVFSTLSLSVAFLLGRSSWENERPSQPIRQLAAYELARAIPPHGLKLAGRDDCTPPTETETALLQTAVDVLAFPHEMSRSLGNGSMRLLSSPLIRRGEEAVFFLCDDQNIFQTAQMYIQENEHLLKGRLTEFGFALIGRLPSPSADLARKVAESAFSDTPQESDSLRRDLRPLARATLASIKGASTPYADRAFSEITIENSMGTGAAQIAVAGGHPQALAKVELLMDQLLVSLPVGGPVPWDQRNRLYEMAQALAFAGPAAKDHVGPLKELMNREVESNATIFGMVSLPPRRMCPLLEQILQVPITETEYTYCDPSVGPFGLEQ
;
A
#
# COMPACT_ATOMS: atom_id res chain seq x y z
N MET A 1 -22.31 -12.85 36.25
CA MET A 1 -22.22 -12.45 34.82
C MET A 1 -21.57 -13.47 33.89
N MET A 2 -20.71 -14.40 34.34
CA MET A 2 -20.12 -15.43 33.46
C MET A 2 -21.09 -16.51 32.95
N ALA A 3 -22.16 -16.82 33.68
CA ALA A 3 -23.12 -17.85 33.27
C ALA A 3 -23.96 -17.44 32.05
N LEU A 4 -24.26 -16.15 31.88
CA LEU A 4 -25.09 -15.65 30.77
C LEU A 4 -24.34 -15.69 29.41
N ARG A 5 -23.01 -15.51 29.42
CA ARG A 5 -22.17 -15.61 28.21
C ARG A 5 -22.06 -17.03 27.66
N ARG A 6 -22.12 -18.06 28.51
CA ARG A 6 -22.09 -19.46 28.04
C ARG A 6 -23.39 -19.88 27.35
N VAL A 7 -24.53 -19.37 27.80
CA VAL A 7 -25.84 -19.74 27.22
C VAL A 7 -26.04 -19.11 25.84
N LEU A 8 -25.61 -17.87 25.62
CA LEU A 8 -25.66 -17.25 24.29
C LEU A 8 -24.75 -17.97 23.28
N PHE A 9 -23.59 -18.47 23.70
CA PHE A 9 -22.63 -19.14 22.81
C PHE A 9 -23.16 -20.48 22.28
N THR A 10 -23.86 -21.25 23.12
CA THR A 10 -24.45 -22.53 22.70
C THR A 10 -25.58 -22.35 21.70
N ILE A 11 -26.37 -21.26 21.81
CA ILE A 11 -27.49 -20.99 20.90
C ILE A 11 -26.98 -20.58 19.52
N VAL A 12 -25.90 -19.78 19.42
CA VAL A 12 -25.34 -19.35 18.12
C VAL A 12 -24.70 -20.52 17.36
N VAL A 13 -24.02 -21.45 18.05
CA VAL A 13 -23.43 -22.64 17.41
C VAL A 13 -24.49 -23.63 16.92
N ALA A 14 -25.62 -23.75 17.63
CA ALA A 14 -26.73 -24.62 17.23
C ALA A 14 -27.48 -24.10 16.00
N VAL A 15 -27.63 -22.77 15.84
CA VAL A 15 -28.31 -22.17 14.67
C VAL A 15 -27.43 -22.25 13.41
N PHE A 16 -26.11 -22.15 13.53
CA PHE A 16 -25.22 -22.32 12.37
C PHE A 16 -25.11 -23.77 11.89
N SER A 17 -25.26 -24.75 12.79
CA SER A 17 -25.17 -26.17 12.45
C SER A 17 -26.41 -26.68 11.69
N THR A 18 -27.59 -26.11 11.93
CA THR A 18 -28.83 -26.49 11.23
C THR A 18 -29.03 -25.77 9.90
N LEU A 19 -28.48 -24.56 9.73
CA LEU A 19 -28.48 -23.87 8.44
C LEU A 19 -27.49 -24.48 7.42
N SER A 20 -26.44 -25.16 7.89
CA SER A 20 -25.45 -25.78 6.99
C SER A 20 -25.90 -27.13 6.40
N LEU A 21 -26.96 -27.77 6.92
CA LEU A 21 -27.48 -29.02 6.34
C LEU A 21 -28.55 -28.82 5.26
N SER A 22 -29.22 -27.67 5.22
CA SER A 22 -30.35 -27.43 4.29
C SER A 22 -29.93 -26.86 2.93
N VAL A 23 -28.68 -26.38 2.78
CA VAL A 23 -28.17 -25.85 1.49
C VAL A 23 -27.49 -26.93 0.65
N ALA A 24 -27.18 -28.10 1.22
CA ALA A 24 -26.47 -29.18 0.52
C ALA A 24 -27.35 -30.02 -0.43
N PHE A 25 -28.67 -29.79 -0.51
CA PHE A 25 -29.60 -30.66 -1.24
C PHE A 25 -30.25 -30.05 -2.51
N LEU A 26 -29.86 -28.84 -2.92
CA LEU A 26 -30.51 -28.11 -4.03
C LEU A 26 -29.57 -27.63 -5.15
N LEU A 27 -28.39 -28.23 -5.31
CA LEU A 27 -27.55 -27.98 -6.49
C LEU A 27 -27.25 -29.30 -7.23
N GLY A 28 -28.01 -29.48 -8.30
CA GLY A 28 -27.90 -30.59 -9.23
C GLY A 28 -26.51 -30.67 -9.86
N ARG A 29 -26.04 -31.93 -9.98
CA ARG A 29 -24.96 -32.35 -10.86
C ARG A 29 -25.24 -31.86 -12.29
N SER A 30 -24.48 -30.87 -12.77
CA SER A 30 -24.27 -30.66 -14.20
C SER A 30 -22.82 -30.99 -14.54
N SER A 31 -22.69 -31.93 -15.45
CA SER A 31 -21.46 -32.42 -16.07
C SER A 31 -20.87 -31.32 -16.95
N TRP A 32 -19.81 -30.66 -16.47
CA TRP A 32 -18.91 -29.83 -17.27
C TRP A 32 -17.46 -30.12 -16.86
N GLU A 33 -17.03 -31.36 -17.09
CA GLU A 33 -15.62 -31.70 -17.25
C GLU A 33 -15.33 -31.64 -18.75
N ASN A 34 -14.74 -30.53 -19.20
CA ASN A 34 -13.72 -30.51 -20.25
C ASN A 34 -13.20 -29.10 -20.49
N GLU A 35 -11.87 -29.01 -20.58
CA GLU A 35 -11.10 -27.92 -21.21
C GLU A 35 -11.21 -26.54 -20.55
N ARG A 36 -10.64 -26.41 -19.35
CA ARG A 36 -10.02 -25.13 -18.99
C ARG A 36 -8.61 -25.10 -19.59
N PRO A 37 -8.34 -24.26 -20.61
CA PRO A 37 -6.96 -24.00 -20.99
C PRO A 37 -6.22 -23.50 -19.76
N SER A 38 -5.07 -24.10 -19.49
CA SER A 38 -4.11 -23.67 -18.49
C SER A 38 -3.62 -22.26 -18.86
N GLN A 39 -4.43 -21.25 -18.55
CA GLN A 39 -3.97 -19.88 -18.59
C GLN A 39 -2.78 -19.79 -17.63
N PRO A 40 -1.64 -19.24 -18.06
CA PRO A 40 -0.50 -19.04 -17.18
C PRO A 40 -0.96 -18.17 -16.01
N ILE A 41 -1.04 -18.80 -14.84
CA ILE A 41 -1.41 -18.14 -13.60
C ILE A 41 -0.38 -17.03 -13.35
N ARG A 42 -0.85 -15.80 -13.49
CA ARG A 42 -0.37 -14.58 -12.81
C ARG A 42 1.15 -14.41 -12.82
N GLN A 43 1.68 -13.75 -13.84
CA GLN A 43 2.88 -12.94 -13.64
C GLN A 43 2.54 -11.89 -12.59
N LEU A 44 3.00 -12.17 -11.37
CA LEU A 44 2.85 -11.37 -10.17
C LEU A 44 3.34 -9.96 -10.44
N ALA A 45 2.43 -8.99 -10.29
CA ALA A 45 2.75 -7.57 -10.23
C ALA A 45 4.02 -7.37 -9.40
N ALA A 46 5.02 -6.70 -9.97
CA ALA A 46 6.15 -6.31 -9.17
C ALA A 46 5.63 -5.53 -7.95
N TYR A 47 6.23 -5.77 -6.79
CA TYR A 47 5.93 -4.98 -5.61
C TYR A 47 6.43 -3.55 -5.87
N GLU A 48 5.59 -2.74 -6.50
CA GLU A 48 5.81 -1.31 -6.60
C GLU A 48 5.57 -0.78 -5.19
N LEU A 49 6.65 -0.65 -4.39
CA LEU A 49 6.60 -0.13 -3.02
C LEU A 49 5.79 1.16 -2.95
N ALA A 50 5.98 2.03 -3.94
CA ALA A 50 5.23 3.27 -4.13
C ALA A 50 3.71 3.08 -4.27
N ARG A 51 3.22 1.91 -4.70
CA ARG A 51 1.78 1.59 -4.72
C ARG A 51 1.28 1.01 -3.41
N ALA A 52 2.14 0.31 -2.69
CA ALA A 52 1.68 -0.57 -1.63
C ALA A 52 1.56 0.15 -0.28
N ILE A 53 2.37 1.19 -0.04
CA ILE A 53 2.22 2.10 1.10
C ILE A 53 2.43 3.53 0.64
N PRO A 54 1.38 4.35 0.56
CA PRO A 54 1.55 5.78 0.36
C PRO A 54 2.11 6.40 1.66
N PRO A 55 2.75 7.56 1.57
CA PRO A 55 3.28 8.24 2.75
C PRO A 55 2.13 8.77 3.60
N HIS A 56 2.34 8.97 4.90
CA HIS A 56 1.30 9.56 5.74
C HIS A 56 0.88 10.92 5.21
N GLY A 57 -0.44 11.11 5.06
CA GLY A 57 -1.02 12.30 4.43
C GLY A 57 -1.31 12.14 2.95
N LEU A 58 -0.61 11.24 2.24
CA LEU A 58 -1.13 10.71 0.98
C LEU A 58 -2.10 9.59 1.32
N LYS A 59 -3.37 9.90 1.16
CA LYS A 59 -4.42 8.89 1.01
C LYS A 59 -3.92 7.85 -0.02
N LEU A 60 -4.17 6.55 0.18
CA LEU A 60 -3.95 5.50 -0.86
C LEU A 60 -4.64 5.87 -2.19
N ALA A 61 -5.58 6.81 -2.12
CA ALA A 61 -6.02 7.64 -3.21
C ALA A 61 -5.79 9.11 -2.84
N GLY A 62 -4.61 9.67 -3.12
CA GLY A 62 -4.32 11.12 -3.14
C GLY A 62 -5.22 11.82 -4.18
N ARG A 63 -6.51 11.68 -3.95
CA ARG A 63 -7.64 12.03 -4.75
C ARG A 63 -8.65 12.48 -3.71
N ASP A 64 -8.99 13.75 -3.77
CA ASP A 64 -10.28 14.17 -3.23
C ASP A 64 -11.43 13.49 -4.00
N ASP A 65 -11.13 12.92 -5.18
CA ASP A 65 -11.96 11.96 -5.92
C ASP A 65 -11.90 10.53 -5.32
N CYS A 66 -12.33 10.39 -4.07
CA CYS A 66 -12.78 9.09 -3.57
C CYS A 66 -14.31 9.12 -3.43
N THR A 67 -14.96 7.98 -3.66
CA THR A 67 -16.40 7.86 -3.49
C THR A 67 -16.71 7.33 -2.10
N PRO A 68 -17.64 7.93 -1.34
CA PRO A 68 -18.06 7.35 -0.07
C PRO A 68 -18.56 5.90 -0.25
N PRO A 69 -18.27 5.00 0.71
CA PRO A 69 -18.80 3.64 0.68
C PRO A 69 -20.33 3.64 0.78
N THR A 70 -20.98 2.70 0.10
CA THR A 70 -22.40 2.37 0.29
C THR A 70 -22.62 1.71 1.64
N GLU A 71 -23.88 1.63 2.11
CA GLU A 71 -24.22 0.89 3.34
C GLU A 71 -23.70 -0.55 3.33
N THR A 72 -23.78 -1.25 2.19
CA THR A 72 -23.28 -2.62 2.04
C THR A 72 -21.75 -2.70 2.17
N GLU A 73 -21.01 -1.76 1.57
CA GLU A 73 -19.55 -1.72 1.66
C GLU A 73 -19.08 -1.33 3.07
N THR A 74 -19.78 -0.40 3.72
CA THR A 74 -19.58 -0.04 5.12
C THR A 74 -19.84 -1.24 6.04
N ALA A 75 -20.92 -1.99 5.82
CA ALA A 75 -21.22 -3.20 6.59
C ALA A 75 -20.16 -4.30 6.42
N LEU A 76 -19.61 -4.45 5.20
CA LEU A 76 -18.52 -5.37 4.92
C LEU A 76 -17.23 -4.97 5.68
N LEU A 77 -16.88 -3.69 5.64
CA LEU A 77 -15.74 -3.15 6.39
C LEU A 77 -15.93 -3.33 7.91
N GLN A 78 -17.12 -3.02 8.43
CA GLN A 78 -17.44 -3.19 9.84
C GLN A 78 -17.33 -4.66 10.26
N THR A 79 -17.85 -5.58 9.45
CA THR A 79 -17.72 -7.02 9.70
C THR A 79 -16.25 -7.44 9.82
N ALA A 80 -15.39 -6.92 8.94
CA ALA A 80 -13.97 -7.21 9.01
C ALA A 80 -13.32 -6.66 10.29
N VAL A 81 -13.72 -5.47 10.74
CA VAL A 81 -13.28 -4.89 12.01
C VAL A 81 -13.78 -5.68 13.21
N ASP A 82 -15.04 -6.10 13.23
CA ASP A 82 -15.64 -6.87 14.33
C ASP A 82 -14.93 -8.23 14.52
N VAL A 83 -14.44 -8.84 13.44
CA VAL A 83 -13.62 -10.06 13.53
C VAL A 83 -12.31 -9.82 14.30
N LEU A 84 -11.74 -8.60 14.26
CA LEU A 84 -10.54 -8.24 15.03
C LEU A 84 -10.84 -8.05 16.53
N ALA A 85 -12.11 -7.96 16.93
CA ALA A 85 -12.49 -7.90 18.34
C ALA A 85 -12.30 -9.24 19.06
N PHE A 86 -12.18 -10.35 18.32
CA PHE A 86 -11.95 -11.67 18.88
C PHE A 86 -10.45 -11.93 19.09
N PRO A 87 -10.05 -12.61 20.20
CA PRO A 87 -8.66 -12.95 20.44
C PRO A 87 -8.00 -13.65 19.24
N HIS A 88 -6.75 -13.29 18.94
CA HIS A 88 -6.01 -13.78 17.77
C HIS A 88 -6.07 -15.31 17.59
N GLU A 89 -6.02 -16.08 18.67
CA GLU A 89 -6.06 -17.55 18.65
C GLU A 89 -7.38 -18.10 18.13
N MET A 90 -8.49 -17.41 18.41
CA MET A 90 -9.84 -17.85 18.03
C MET A 90 -10.20 -17.45 16.59
N SER A 91 -9.58 -16.39 16.07
CA SER A 91 -9.95 -15.79 14.80
C SER A 91 -8.90 -15.95 13.71
N ARG A 92 -7.77 -16.63 13.94
CA ARG A 92 -6.59 -16.63 13.03
C ARG A 92 -6.89 -16.59 11.52
N SER A 93 -7.73 -17.49 11.00
CA SER A 93 -8.10 -17.49 9.56
C SER A 93 -8.97 -16.29 9.16
N LEU A 94 -10.00 -16.00 9.95
CA LEU A 94 -10.91 -14.86 9.72
C LEU A 94 -10.19 -13.52 9.90
N GLY A 95 -9.37 -13.38 10.95
CA GLY A 95 -8.54 -12.22 11.21
C GLY A 95 -7.54 -11.96 10.09
N ASN A 96 -6.92 -12.99 9.51
CA ASN A 96 -6.09 -12.82 8.31
C ASN A 96 -6.90 -12.32 7.12
N GLY A 97 -8.11 -12.83 6.91
CA GLY A 97 -9.03 -12.34 5.88
C GLY A 97 -9.42 -10.88 6.10
N SER A 98 -9.76 -10.51 7.34
CA SER A 98 -10.08 -9.13 7.74
C SER A 98 -8.90 -8.19 7.54
N MET A 99 -7.70 -8.56 8.00
CA MET A 99 -6.51 -7.75 7.81
C MET A 99 -6.21 -7.54 6.33
N ARG A 100 -6.36 -8.58 5.50
CA ARG A 100 -6.19 -8.47 4.05
C ARG A 100 -7.20 -7.53 3.39
N LEU A 101 -8.46 -7.57 3.83
CA LEU A 101 -9.49 -6.65 3.34
C LEU A 101 -9.15 -5.21 3.74
N LEU A 102 -8.83 -4.99 5.02
CA LEU A 102 -8.54 -3.69 5.60
C LEU A 102 -7.16 -3.15 5.19
N SER A 103 -6.25 -3.96 4.65
CA SER A 103 -4.94 -3.51 4.21
C SER A 103 -4.94 -2.92 2.80
N SER A 104 -6.00 -3.12 2.01
CA SER A 104 -6.08 -2.69 0.61
C SER A 104 -7.19 -1.67 0.40
N PRO A 105 -7.01 -0.65 -0.46
CA PRO A 105 -8.09 0.27 -0.77
C PRO A 105 -9.25 -0.51 -1.42
N LEU A 106 -10.48 -0.21 -1.00
CA LEU A 106 -11.66 -0.79 -1.64
C LEU A 106 -11.93 -0.09 -2.97
N ILE A 107 -12.34 -0.88 -3.96
CA ILE A 107 -12.56 -0.43 -5.32
C ILE A 107 -13.94 -0.87 -5.76
N ARG A 108 -14.78 0.08 -6.21
CA ARG A 108 -16.07 -0.18 -6.83
C ARG A 108 -15.93 -0.10 -8.35
N ARG A 109 -16.38 -1.14 -9.05
CA ARG A 109 -16.47 -1.13 -10.51
C ARG A 109 -17.89 -0.71 -10.92
N GLY A 110 -18.02 0.42 -11.60
CA GLY A 110 -19.23 0.81 -12.31
C GLY A 110 -19.21 0.31 -13.76
N GLU A 111 -20.24 0.67 -14.52
CA GLU A 111 -20.36 0.27 -15.93
C GLU A 111 -19.24 0.84 -16.80
N GLU A 112 -18.85 2.09 -16.55
CA GLU A 112 -17.87 2.81 -17.38
C GLU A 112 -16.60 3.22 -16.61
N ALA A 113 -16.58 3.10 -15.29
CA ALA A 113 -15.50 3.63 -14.46
C ALA A 113 -15.17 2.76 -13.24
N VAL A 114 -13.97 2.96 -12.70
CA VAL A 114 -13.48 2.33 -11.48
C VAL A 114 -13.29 3.40 -10.42
N PHE A 115 -14.01 3.28 -9.30
CA PHE A 115 -14.01 4.23 -8.21
C PHE A 115 -13.24 3.67 -7.02
N PHE A 116 -12.35 4.47 -6.42
CA PHE A 116 -11.74 4.16 -5.14
C PHE A 116 -12.65 4.62 -4.02
N LEU A 117 -12.88 3.77 -3.03
CA LEU A 117 -13.71 4.15 -1.88
C LEU A 117 -12.89 4.96 -0.88
N CYS A 118 -13.54 5.95 -0.26
CA CYS A 118 -12.95 6.70 0.83
C CYS A 118 -12.77 5.81 2.07
N ASP A 119 -11.67 6.01 2.79
CA ASP A 119 -11.44 5.36 4.08
C ASP A 119 -12.29 6.02 5.17
N ASP A 120 -13.14 5.24 5.83
CA ASP A 120 -13.87 5.70 7.00
C ASP A 120 -12.95 5.70 8.22
N GLN A 121 -12.64 6.88 8.73
CA GLN A 121 -11.75 7.06 9.87
C GLN A 121 -12.26 6.35 11.13
N ASN A 122 -13.57 6.28 11.35
CA ASN A 122 -14.14 5.62 12.53
C ASN A 122 -13.91 4.11 12.47
N ILE A 123 -14.00 3.51 11.28
CA ILE A 123 -13.71 2.09 11.05
C ILE A 123 -12.24 1.80 11.37
N PHE A 124 -11.30 2.61 10.87
CA PHE A 124 -9.87 2.38 11.12
C PHE A 124 -9.44 2.70 12.55
N GLN A 125 -10.10 3.66 13.23
CA GLN A 125 -9.92 3.88 14.67
C GLN A 125 -10.37 2.65 15.48
N THR A 126 -11.53 2.09 15.14
CA THR A 126 -12.05 0.88 15.80
C THR A 126 -11.15 -0.33 15.53
N ALA A 127 -10.67 -0.50 14.29
CA ALA A 127 -9.70 -1.53 13.94
C ALA A 127 -8.41 -1.39 14.75
N GLN A 128 -7.88 -0.17 14.90
CA GLN A 128 -6.69 0.11 15.69
C GLN A 128 -6.87 -0.32 17.16
N MET A 129 -8.00 0.05 17.78
CA MET A 129 -8.34 -0.34 19.15
C MET A 129 -8.30 -1.87 19.31
N TYR A 130 -9.00 -2.60 18.44
CA TYR A 130 -9.04 -4.06 18.50
C TYR A 130 -7.69 -4.74 18.22
N ILE A 131 -6.89 -4.19 17.30
CA ILE A 131 -5.53 -4.69 17.04
C ILE A 131 -4.65 -4.57 18.29
N GLN A 132 -4.79 -3.47 19.03
CA GLN A 132 -4.04 -3.22 20.26
C GLN A 132 -4.53 -4.13 21.39
N GLU A 133 -5.84 -4.19 21.63
CA GLU A 133 -6.44 -5.00 22.70
C GLU A 133 -6.20 -6.50 22.54
N ASN A 134 -6.24 -7.02 21.30
CA ASN A 134 -6.11 -8.45 21.01
C ASN A 134 -4.74 -8.86 20.45
N GLU A 135 -3.79 -7.93 20.39
CA GLU A 135 -2.40 -8.14 19.96
C GLU A 135 -2.26 -8.77 18.54
N HIS A 136 -3.22 -8.55 17.65
CA HIS A 136 -3.31 -9.21 16.33
C HIS A 136 -2.04 -9.09 15.48
N LEU A 137 -1.33 -7.96 15.60
CA LEU A 137 -0.13 -7.62 14.83
C LEU A 137 1.14 -7.61 15.68
N LEU A 138 1.04 -7.87 16.97
CA LEU A 138 2.19 -7.92 17.88
C LEU A 138 2.75 -9.35 18.01
N LYS A 139 1.90 -10.35 17.77
CA LYS A 139 2.29 -11.77 17.81
C LYS A 139 2.87 -12.23 16.48
N GLY A 140 4.00 -12.94 16.56
CA GLY A 140 4.65 -13.54 15.40
C GLY A 140 5.31 -12.52 14.48
N ARG A 141 5.37 -12.88 13.19
CA ARG A 141 5.97 -12.09 12.10
C ARG A 141 4.88 -11.31 11.37
N LEU A 142 5.15 -10.05 11.02
CA LEU A 142 4.26 -9.26 10.18
C LEU A 142 4.30 -9.77 8.74
N THR A 143 3.12 -9.93 8.15
CA THR A 143 2.92 -10.23 6.72
C THR A 143 2.74 -8.94 5.93
N GLU A 144 2.69 -9.04 4.60
CA GLU A 144 2.38 -7.91 3.71
C GLU A 144 1.09 -7.16 4.10
N PHE A 145 0.07 -7.90 4.56
CA PHE A 145 -1.20 -7.31 4.98
C PHE A 145 -1.07 -6.57 6.30
N GLY A 146 -0.25 -7.09 7.23
CA GLY A 146 0.03 -6.42 8.50
C GLY A 146 0.74 -5.08 8.28
N PHE A 147 1.77 -5.05 7.45
CA PHE A 147 2.48 -3.81 7.10
C PHE A 147 1.57 -2.78 6.44
N ALA A 148 0.82 -3.19 5.42
CA ALA A 148 -0.09 -2.29 4.70
C ALA A 148 -1.24 -1.79 5.60
N LEU A 149 -1.79 -2.63 6.49
CA LEU A 149 -2.79 -2.21 7.46
C LEU A 149 -2.22 -1.20 8.47
N ILE A 150 -1.03 -1.44 9.01
CA ILE A 150 -0.37 -0.49 9.94
C ILE A 150 -0.19 0.88 9.29
N GLY A 151 0.21 0.93 8.02
CA GLY A 151 0.35 2.20 7.28
C GLY A 151 -0.95 2.99 7.12
N ARG A 152 -2.11 2.34 7.26
CA ARG A 152 -3.45 2.96 7.16
C ARG A 152 -4.06 3.34 8.50
N LEU A 153 -3.54 2.84 9.62
CA LEU A 153 -4.06 3.22 10.93
C LEU A 153 -3.79 4.71 11.19
N PRO A 154 -4.73 5.45 11.80
CA PRO A 154 -4.59 6.88 12.00
C PRO A 154 -3.49 7.25 13.00
N SER A 155 -3.21 6.38 13.97
CA SER A 155 -2.14 6.61 14.98
C SER A 155 -1.60 5.29 15.51
N PRO A 156 -0.78 4.54 14.73
CA PRO A 156 -0.16 3.29 15.17
C PRO A 156 0.55 3.44 16.51
N SER A 157 0.47 2.43 17.38
CA SER A 157 1.16 2.45 18.68
C SER A 157 2.68 2.38 18.51
N ALA A 158 3.41 2.85 19.52
CA ALA A 158 4.88 2.74 19.56
C ALA A 158 5.36 1.27 19.45
N ASP A 159 4.59 0.32 19.98
CA ASP A 159 4.92 -1.11 19.87
C ASP A 159 4.76 -1.63 18.44
N LEU A 160 3.72 -1.20 17.70
CA LEU A 160 3.58 -1.52 16.28
C LEU A 160 4.69 -0.89 15.46
N ALA A 161 5.02 0.37 15.72
CA ALA A 161 6.14 1.05 15.06
C ALA A 161 7.47 0.33 15.31
N ARG A 162 7.74 -0.09 16.55
CA ARG A 162 8.93 -0.90 16.91
C ARG A 162 8.94 -2.23 16.17
N LYS A 163 7.81 -2.93 16.11
CA LYS A 163 7.67 -4.20 15.37
C LYS A 163 7.95 -4.06 13.88
N VAL A 164 7.49 -2.94 13.28
CA VAL A 164 7.79 -2.60 11.89
C VAL A 164 9.29 -2.33 11.72
N ALA A 165 9.90 -1.57 12.63
CA ALA A 165 11.34 -1.26 12.57
C ALA A 165 12.21 -2.52 12.72
N GLU A 166 11.86 -3.44 13.63
CA GLU A 166 12.52 -4.75 13.77
C GLU A 166 12.53 -5.52 12.44
N SER A 167 11.42 -5.44 11.70
CA SER A 167 11.33 -6.07 10.38
C SER A 167 12.14 -5.29 9.32
N ALA A 168 12.02 -3.97 9.28
CA ALA A 168 12.69 -3.09 8.30
C ALA A 168 14.23 -3.18 8.34
N PHE A 169 14.77 -3.43 9.53
CA PHE A 169 16.20 -3.51 9.82
C PHE A 169 16.68 -4.93 10.16
N SER A 170 15.86 -5.94 9.86
CA SER A 170 16.25 -7.34 10.03
C SER A 170 17.41 -7.70 9.09
N ASP A 171 18.41 -8.37 9.63
CA ASP A 171 19.56 -8.86 8.85
C ASP A 171 19.14 -9.96 7.87
N THR A 172 18.05 -10.67 8.16
CA THR A 172 17.54 -11.76 7.32
C THR A 172 16.34 -11.33 6.47
N PRO A 173 16.27 -11.76 5.19
CA PRO A 173 15.08 -11.54 4.37
C PRO A 173 13.81 -12.06 5.03
N GLN A 174 12.73 -11.29 4.93
CA GLN A 174 11.43 -11.64 5.49
C GLN A 174 10.49 -12.02 4.34
N GLU A 175 10.34 -13.30 4.03
CA GLU A 175 9.60 -13.72 2.83
C GLU A 175 8.08 -13.49 2.95
N SER A 176 7.45 -12.90 1.94
CA SER A 176 6.00 -12.75 1.89
C SER A 176 5.30 -14.10 1.73
N ASP A 177 4.16 -14.24 2.39
CA ASP A 177 3.40 -15.50 2.37
C ASP A 177 2.81 -15.77 0.97
N SER A 178 2.41 -14.71 0.26
CA SER A 178 1.75 -14.85 -1.05
C SER A 178 2.67 -14.62 -2.26
N LEU A 179 3.70 -13.78 -2.15
CA LEU A 179 4.51 -13.36 -3.30
C LEU A 179 5.91 -14.00 -3.33
N ARG A 180 6.35 -14.64 -2.23
CA ARG A 180 7.72 -15.16 -2.04
C ARG A 180 8.80 -14.12 -2.31
N ARG A 181 8.64 -12.92 -1.73
CA ARG A 181 9.57 -11.79 -1.87
C ARG A 181 9.95 -11.22 -0.51
N ASP A 182 11.11 -10.59 -0.44
CA ASP A 182 11.55 -9.91 0.77
C ASP A 182 10.63 -8.73 1.12
N LEU A 183 10.07 -8.75 2.33
CA LEU A 183 9.17 -7.74 2.88
C LEU A 183 9.90 -6.59 3.58
N ARG A 184 11.21 -6.67 3.79
CA ARG A 184 11.94 -5.59 4.47
C ARG A 184 11.79 -4.22 3.80
N PRO A 185 11.81 -4.09 2.46
CA PRO A 185 11.55 -2.81 1.81
C PRO A 185 10.15 -2.27 2.13
N LEU A 186 9.15 -3.16 2.17
CA LEU A 186 7.79 -2.77 2.56
C LEU A 186 7.77 -2.26 3.99
N ALA A 187 8.40 -2.99 4.92
CA ALA A 187 8.50 -2.54 6.31
C ALA A 187 9.18 -1.16 6.42
N ARG A 188 10.17 -0.85 5.58
CA ARG A 188 10.79 0.49 5.53
C ARG A 188 9.81 1.57 5.08
N ALA A 189 9.04 1.31 4.02
CA ALA A 189 7.99 2.22 3.57
C ALA A 189 6.90 2.42 4.64
N THR A 190 6.51 1.34 5.35
CA THR A 190 5.58 1.43 6.49
C THR A 190 6.16 2.30 7.60
N LEU A 191 7.41 2.08 7.99
CA LEU A 191 8.02 2.86 9.07
C LEU A 191 8.14 4.35 8.71
N ALA A 192 8.49 4.63 7.45
CA ALA A 192 8.53 5.98 6.91
C ALA A 192 7.15 6.64 6.89
N SER A 193 6.09 5.85 6.66
CA SER A 193 4.72 6.33 6.79
C SER A 193 4.45 6.78 8.21
N ILE A 194 4.72 5.99 9.24
CA ILE A 194 4.36 6.31 10.63
C ILE A 194 5.01 7.62 11.11
N LYS A 195 4.17 8.63 11.40
CA LYS A 195 4.60 10.00 11.72
C LYS A 195 5.51 10.00 12.94
N GLY A 196 6.76 10.45 12.77
CA GLY A 196 7.76 10.54 13.83
C GLY A 196 8.38 9.20 14.27
N ALA A 197 7.90 8.06 13.77
CA ALA A 197 8.45 6.75 14.15
C ALA A 197 9.84 6.49 13.52
N SER A 198 10.15 7.14 12.40
CA SER A 198 11.42 6.99 11.69
C SER A 198 12.59 7.76 12.32
N THR A 199 12.31 8.77 13.14
CA THR A 199 13.33 9.65 13.76
C THR A 199 14.52 8.90 14.40
N PRO A 200 14.32 7.90 15.29
CA PRO A 200 15.44 7.22 15.93
C PRO A 200 16.26 6.32 14.98
N TYR A 201 15.78 6.09 13.76
CA TYR A 201 16.43 5.25 12.76
C TYR A 201 17.06 6.06 11.61
N ALA A 202 16.95 7.38 11.64
CA ALA A 202 17.31 8.25 10.52
C ALA A 202 18.80 8.13 10.13
N ASP A 203 19.71 8.13 11.11
CA ASP A 203 21.16 8.03 10.87
C ASP A 203 21.55 6.67 10.28
N ARG A 204 21.00 5.58 10.84
CA ARG A 204 21.23 4.22 10.32
C ARG A 204 20.72 4.12 8.88
N ALA A 205 19.48 4.56 8.64
CA ALA A 205 18.89 4.52 7.32
C ALA A 205 19.70 5.36 6.31
N PHE A 206 20.19 6.54 6.72
CA PHE A 206 21.00 7.40 5.87
C PHE A 206 22.28 6.71 5.36
N SER A 207 22.94 5.93 6.22
CA SER A 207 24.12 5.14 5.87
C SER A 207 23.83 4.04 4.84
N GLU A 208 22.58 3.57 4.80
CA GLU A 208 22.12 2.50 3.89
C GLU A 208 21.45 3.05 2.61
N ILE A 209 21.34 4.37 2.44
CA ILE A 209 20.73 4.95 1.22
C ILE A 209 21.59 4.62 0.01
N THR A 210 20.98 3.90 -0.92
CA THR A 210 21.52 3.61 -2.25
C THR A 210 20.38 3.50 -3.28
N ILE A 211 20.67 3.58 -4.58
CA ILE A 211 19.64 3.53 -5.63
C ILE A 211 19.52 2.17 -6.32
N GLU A 212 20.45 1.24 -6.08
CA GLU A 212 20.56 0.00 -6.85
C GLU A 212 19.47 -1.02 -6.51
N ASN A 213 18.81 -0.91 -5.35
CA ASN A 213 17.83 -1.90 -4.89
C ASN A 213 16.78 -1.31 -3.93
N SER A 214 15.79 -2.13 -3.55
CA SER A 214 14.62 -1.68 -2.77
C SER A 214 14.93 -1.43 -1.31
N MET A 215 16.01 -2.03 -0.79
CA MET A 215 16.45 -1.75 0.57
C MET A 215 17.05 -0.35 0.64
N GLY A 216 17.90 0.02 -0.32
CA GLY A 216 18.52 1.35 -0.38
C GLY A 216 17.51 2.47 -0.56
N THR A 217 16.56 2.32 -1.49
CA THR A 217 15.48 3.31 -1.70
C THR A 217 14.51 3.36 -0.51
N GLY A 218 14.22 2.24 0.14
CA GLY A 218 13.45 2.20 1.40
C GLY A 218 14.18 2.89 2.56
N ALA A 219 15.51 2.80 2.61
CA ALA A 219 16.33 3.53 3.57
C ALA A 219 16.22 5.05 3.37
N ALA A 220 16.15 5.51 2.12
CA ALA A 220 15.92 6.92 1.82
C ALA A 220 14.59 7.42 2.41
N GLN A 221 13.52 6.62 2.29
CA GLN A 221 12.21 6.97 2.84
C GLN A 221 12.27 7.17 4.36
N ILE A 222 12.92 6.25 5.10
CA ILE A 222 13.09 6.38 6.56
C ILE A 222 13.96 7.59 6.90
N ALA A 223 15.09 7.78 6.22
CA ALA A 223 16.02 8.87 6.52
C ALA A 223 15.38 10.24 6.31
N VAL A 224 14.61 10.40 5.21
CA VAL A 224 13.87 11.64 4.94
C VAL A 224 12.71 11.81 5.92
N ALA A 225 11.87 10.79 6.14
CA ALA A 225 10.75 10.86 7.09
C ALA A 225 11.21 11.09 8.54
N GLY A 226 12.39 10.60 8.89
CA GLY A 226 13.04 10.81 10.20
C GLY A 226 13.75 12.16 10.33
N GLY A 227 13.81 12.96 9.26
CA GLY A 227 14.37 14.31 9.29
C GLY A 227 15.90 14.38 9.29
N HIS A 228 16.60 13.40 8.71
CA HIS A 228 18.06 13.46 8.62
C HIS A 228 18.50 14.65 7.74
N PRO A 229 19.42 15.52 8.21
CA PRO A 229 19.70 16.83 7.59
C PRO A 229 20.25 16.75 6.17
N GLN A 230 20.91 15.65 5.82
CA GLN A 230 21.51 15.47 4.48
C GLN A 230 20.71 14.52 3.58
N ALA A 231 19.58 13.97 4.04
CA ALA A 231 18.88 12.92 3.29
C ALA A 231 18.29 13.46 1.97
N LEU A 232 17.66 14.64 1.97
CA LEU A 232 17.06 15.22 0.77
C LEU A 232 18.08 15.44 -0.35
N ALA A 233 19.21 16.09 -0.04
CA ALA A 233 20.30 16.31 -1.00
C ALA A 233 20.89 15.00 -1.53
N LYS A 234 21.01 13.96 -0.68
CA LYS A 234 21.48 12.64 -1.12
C LYS A 234 20.48 11.95 -2.05
N VAL A 235 19.18 12.05 -1.76
CA VAL A 235 18.12 11.49 -2.61
C VAL A 235 18.10 12.19 -3.97
N GLU A 236 18.14 13.52 -3.98
CA GLU A 236 18.22 14.33 -5.20
C GLU A 236 19.41 13.90 -6.06
N LEU A 237 20.61 13.87 -5.48
CA LEU A 237 21.83 13.47 -6.17
C LEU A 237 21.72 12.09 -6.83
N LEU A 238 21.19 11.10 -6.09
CA LEU A 238 21.05 9.74 -6.62
C LEU A 238 20.00 9.66 -7.74
N MET A 239 18.88 10.38 -7.62
CA MET A 239 17.88 10.45 -8.69
C MET A 239 18.46 11.09 -9.95
N ASP A 240 19.18 12.19 -9.80
CA ASP A 240 19.84 12.90 -10.91
C ASP A 240 20.85 12.00 -11.62
N GLN A 241 21.76 11.37 -10.86
CA GLN A 241 22.75 10.43 -11.39
C GLN A 241 22.10 9.29 -12.19
N LEU A 242 21.01 8.72 -11.67
CA LEU A 242 20.29 7.66 -12.38
C LEU A 242 19.67 8.20 -13.67
N LEU A 243 18.99 9.34 -13.65
CA LEU A 243 18.37 9.92 -14.85
C LEU A 243 19.38 10.27 -15.94
N VAL A 244 20.54 10.85 -15.57
CA VAL A 244 21.63 11.18 -16.49
C VAL A 244 22.25 9.92 -17.13
N SER A 245 22.26 8.80 -16.41
CA SER A 245 22.80 7.54 -16.93
C SER A 245 21.88 6.85 -17.96
N LEU A 246 20.61 7.28 -18.08
CA LEU A 246 19.65 6.67 -18.98
C LEU A 246 19.75 7.22 -20.40
N PRO A 247 19.43 6.44 -21.44
CA PRO A 247 19.44 6.90 -22.83
C PRO A 247 18.59 8.15 -23.03
N VAL A 248 19.11 9.15 -23.74
CA VAL A 248 18.35 10.35 -24.11
C VAL A 248 17.26 9.97 -25.12
N GLY A 249 16.04 10.44 -24.89
CA GLY A 249 14.90 10.23 -25.79
C GLY A 249 14.22 8.85 -25.72
N GLY A 250 14.73 7.92 -24.89
CA GLY A 250 14.06 6.65 -24.60
C GLY A 250 13.19 6.71 -23.33
N PRO A 251 12.23 5.77 -23.16
CA PRO A 251 11.51 5.64 -21.90
C PRO A 251 12.45 5.19 -20.78
N VAL A 252 12.14 5.59 -19.55
CA VAL A 252 12.83 5.08 -18.36
C VAL A 252 12.49 3.60 -18.19
N PRO A 253 13.48 2.68 -18.17
CA PRO A 253 13.17 1.27 -18.09
C PRO A 253 12.56 0.88 -16.73
N TRP A 254 11.74 -0.17 -16.72
CA TRP A 254 10.85 -0.50 -15.60
C TRP A 254 11.54 -0.58 -14.24
N ASP A 255 12.71 -1.21 -14.18
CA ASP A 255 13.44 -1.39 -12.92
C ASP A 255 13.98 -0.06 -12.38
N GLN A 256 14.61 0.75 -13.24
CA GLN A 256 15.12 2.08 -12.88
C GLN A 256 13.97 3.03 -12.52
N ARG A 257 12.86 2.97 -13.25
CA ARG A 257 11.63 3.71 -12.93
C ARG A 257 11.13 3.37 -11.52
N ASN A 258 11.13 2.10 -11.12
CA ASN A 258 10.72 1.73 -9.76
C ASN A 258 11.62 2.37 -8.71
N ARG A 259 12.95 2.46 -8.97
CA ARG A 259 13.88 3.10 -8.05
C ARG A 259 13.60 4.59 -7.92
N LEU A 260 13.39 5.26 -9.06
CA LEU A 260 13.04 6.67 -9.11
C LEU A 260 11.71 6.96 -8.41
N TYR A 261 10.70 6.11 -8.58
CA TYR A 261 9.42 6.25 -7.89
C TYR A 261 9.55 6.11 -6.37
N GLU A 262 10.38 5.17 -5.91
CA GLU A 262 10.63 4.99 -4.48
C GLU A 262 11.44 6.13 -3.86
N MET A 263 12.35 6.75 -4.63
CA MET A 263 13.09 7.95 -4.22
C MET A 263 12.21 9.20 -4.25
N ALA A 264 11.36 9.36 -5.27
CA ALA A 264 10.34 10.41 -5.30
C ALA A 264 9.38 10.28 -4.11
N GLN A 265 9.08 9.04 -3.72
CA GLN A 265 8.31 8.75 -2.52
C GLN A 265 9.01 9.23 -1.24
N ALA A 266 10.34 9.10 -1.18
CA ALA A 266 11.15 9.66 -0.10
C ALA A 266 11.02 11.19 -0.05
N LEU A 267 11.11 11.89 -1.18
CA LEU A 267 10.91 13.34 -1.23
C LEU A 267 9.51 13.74 -0.73
N ALA A 268 8.47 12.99 -1.10
CA ALA A 268 7.11 13.25 -0.65
C ALA A 268 6.95 13.11 0.88
N PHE A 269 7.71 12.24 1.55
CA PHE A 269 7.71 12.16 3.02
C PHE A 269 8.14 13.45 3.72
N ALA A 270 8.99 14.26 3.09
CA ALA A 270 9.36 15.59 3.59
C ALA A 270 8.32 16.67 3.24
N GLY A 271 7.38 16.38 2.33
CA GLY A 271 6.36 17.32 1.89
C GLY A 271 6.97 18.64 1.42
N PRO A 272 6.51 19.80 1.92
CA PRO A 272 6.99 21.11 1.48
C PRO A 272 8.49 21.37 1.70
N ALA A 273 9.13 20.66 2.63
CA ALA A 273 10.57 20.80 2.87
C ALA A 273 11.41 20.25 1.70
N ALA A 274 10.83 19.44 0.82
CA ALA A 274 11.50 18.92 -0.37
C ALA A 274 11.39 19.82 -1.60
N LYS A 275 10.74 20.99 -1.52
CA LYS A 275 10.49 21.89 -2.68
C LYS A 275 11.75 22.22 -3.49
N ASP A 276 12.88 22.44 -2.82
CA ASP A 276 14.13 22.79 -3.47
C ASP A 276 14.90 21.58 -4.02
N HIS A 277 14.41 20.36 -3.80
CA HIS A 277 15.04 19.10 -4.17
C HIS A 277 14.26 18.32 -5.26
N VAL A 278 13.22 18.93 -5.85
CA VAL A 278 12.35 18.25 -6.83
C VAL A 278 12.88 18.28 -8.27
N GLY A 279 14.06 18.87 -8.53
CA GLY A 279 14.62 18.97 -9.88
C GLY A 279 14.60 17.65 -10.65
N PRO A 280 15.17 16.56 -10.09
CA PRO A 280 15.14 15.23 -10.72
C PRO A 280 13.73 14.64 -10.87
N LEU A 281 12.80 14.96 -9.96
CA LEU A 281 11.41 14.51 -10.11
C LEU A 281 10.72 15.21 -11.28
N LYS A 282 10.94 16.52 -11.47
CA LYS A 282 10.43 17.25 -12.64
C LYS A 282 11.06 16.74 -13.94
N GLU A 283 12.34 16.43 -13.94
CA GLU A 283 13.00 15.79 -15.09
C GLU A 283 12.37 14.43 -15.40
N LEU A 284 12.11 13.59 -14.40
CA LEU A 284 11.37 12.34 -14.59
C LEU A 284 9.97 12.58 -15.19
N MET A 285 9.25 13.61 -14.72
CA MET A 285 7.93 13.98 -15.24
C MET A 285 7.97 14.33 -16.74
N ASN A 286 9.08 14.90 -17.23
CA ASN A 286 9.27 15.20 -18.65
C ASN A 286 9.61 13.98 -19.52
N ARG A 287 9.70 12.78 -18.94
CA ARG A 287 10.05 11.54 -19.66
C ARG A 287 8.87 10.59 -19.75
N GLU A 288 8.91 9.72 -20.75
CA GLU A 288 8.12 8.49 -20.71
C GLU A 288 8.78 7.46 -19.79
N VAL A 289 7.97 6.57 -19.24
CA VAL A 289 8.41 5.46 -18.41
C VAL A 289 7.78 4.16 -18.89
N GLU A 290 8.54 3.07 -18.80
CA GLU A 290 8.01 1.76 -19.09
C GLU A 290 6.98 1.34 -18.04
N SER A 291 5.85 0.81 -18.49
CA SER A 291 4.78 0.28 -17.66
C SER A 291 4.29 -1.07 -18.18
N ASN A 292 4.27 -2.09 -17.33
CA ASN A 292 3.67 -3.37 -17.64
C ASN A 292 2.13 -3.27 -17.62
N ALA A 293 1.52 -3.47 -18.78
CA ALA A 293 0.10 -3.67 -18.95
C ALA A 293 -0.15 -5.15 -19.31
N THR A 294 -0.86 -5.89 -18.45
CA THR A 294 -0.98 -7.36 -18.51
C THR A 294 -1.29 -7.94 -19.89
N ILE A 295 -2.09 -7.25 -20.71
CA ILE A 295 -2.50 -7.70 -22.05
C ILE A 295 -1.57 -7.17 -23.15
N PHE A 296 -0.93 -6.02 -22.95
CA PHE A 296 -0.16 -5.30 -23.96
C PHE A 296 1.36 -5.40 -23.77
N GLY A 297 1.82 -6.03 -22.68
CA GLY A 297 3.23 -6.10 -22.33
C GLY A 297 3.75 -4.75 -21.80
N MET A 298 5.02 -4.47 -22.08
CA MET A 298 5.66 -3.22 -21.69
C MET A 298 5.26 -2.10 -22.65
N VAL A 299 4.64 -1.04 -22.11
CA VAL A 299 4.26 0.16 -22.86
C VAL A 299 4.94 1.39 -22.27
N SER A 300 5.27 2.36 -23.12
CA SER A 300 5.77 3.67 -22.69
C SER A 300 4.60 4.58 -22.34
N LEU A 301 4.59 5.15 -21.14
CA LEU A 301 3.55 6.05 -20.68
C LEU A 301 4.14 7.22 -19.89
N PRO A 302 3.47 8.38 -19.80
CA PRO A 302 3.86 9.43 -18.88
C PRO A 302 3.76 8.95 -17.42
N PRO A 303 4.60 9.46 -16.49
CA PRO A 303 4.69 9.01 -15.11
C PRO A 303 3.56 9.59 -14.23
N ARG A 304 2.31 9.45 -14.65
CA ARG A 304 1.11 10.02 -13.99
C ARG A 304 1.01 9.70 -12.49
N ARG A 305 1.62 8.62 -12.02
CA ARG A 305 1.61 8.24 -10.60
C ARG A 305 2.43 9.18 -9.71
N MET A 306 3.33 9.97 -10.29
CA MET A 306 4.12 10.96 -9.57
C MET A 306 3.37 12.28 -9.37
N CYS A 307 2.26 12.50 -10.09
CA CYS A 307 1.44 13.71 -9.99
C CYS A 307 1.03 14.02 -8.53
N PRO A 308 0.47 13.08 -7.73
CA PRO A 308 0.08 13.38 -6.34
C PRO A 308 1.28 13.64 -5.43
N LEU A 309 2.45 13.03 -5.72
CA LEU A 309 3.67 13.27 -4.97
C LEU A 309 4.16 14.70 -5.18
N LEU A 310 4.14 15.15 -6.44
CA LEU A 310 4.57 16.49 -6.81
C LEU A 310 3.62 17.55 -6.23
N GLU A 311 2.31 17.33 -6.31
CA GLU A 311 1.30 18.18 -5.68
C GLU A 311 1.52 18.31 -4.16
N GLN A 312 1.78 17.20 -3.47
CA GLN A 312 2.09 17.22 -2.04
C GLN A 312 3.34 18.05 -1.72
N ILE A 313 4.40 17.91 -2.51
CA ILE A 313 5.66 18.63 -2.26
C ILE A 313 5.50 20.12 -2.58
N LEU A 314 4.89 20.46 -3.72
CA LEU A 314 4.77 21.84 -4.17
C LEU A 314 3.66 22.62 -3.44
N GLN A 315 2.64 21.93 -2.91
CA GLN A 315 1.43 22.52 -2.35
C GLN A 315 0.68 23.42 -3.34
N VAL A 316 0.65 23.03 -4.60
CA VAL A 316 -0.14 23.67 -5.66
C VAL A 316 -1.01 22.61 -6.32
N PRO A 317 -2.27 22.93 -6.68
CA PRO A 317 -3.12 22.00 -7.40
C PRO A 317 -2.42 21.44 -8.63
N ILE A 318 -2.52 20.14 -8.86
CA ILE A 318 -1.80 19.51 -9.96
C ILE A 318 -2.22 20.07 -11.34
N THR A 319 -3.45 20.57 -11.46
CA THR A 319 -4.00 21.24 -12.65
C THR A 319 -3.27 22.55 -12.99
N GLU A 320 -2.51 23.12 -12.06
CA GLU A 320 -1.70 24.32 -12.28
C GLU A 320 -0.25 24.00 -12.71
N THR A 321 0.09 22.72 -12.88
CA THR A 321 1.41 22.30 -13.38
C THR A 321 1.46 22.21 -14.90
N GLU A 322 2.67 22.16 -15.46
CA GLU A 322 2.89 22.01 -16.91
C GLU A 322 2.54 20.60 -17.45
N TYR A 323 2.25 19.63 -16.56
CA TYR A 323 2.03 18.23 -16.90
C TYR A 323 0.55 17.94 -17.17
N THR A 324 0.11 18.19 -18.40
CA THR A 324 -1.31 18.03 -18.81
C THR A 324 -1.89 16.63 -18.51
N TYR A 325 -1.07 15.57 -18.61
CA TYR A 325 -1.49 14.19 -18.30
C TYR A 325 -1.81 13.97 -16.81
N CYS A 326 -1.50 14.92 -15.93
CA CYS A 326 -1.91 14.87 -14.53
C CYS A 326 -3.38 15.25 -14.31
N ASP A 327 -4.02 15.93 -15.27
CA ASP A 327 -5.43 16.26 -15.19
C ASP A 327 -6.29 14.97 -15.09
N PRO A 328 -7.18 14.84 -14.09
CA PRO A 328 -8.05 13.67 -13.95
C PRO A 328 -8.98 13.43 -15.15
N SER A 329 -9.35 14.47 -15.90
CA SER A 329 -10.19 14.39 -17.10
C SER A 329 -9.47 13.76 -18.29
N VAL A 330 -8.14 13.85 -18.34
CA VAL A 330 -7.33 13.18 -19.35
C VAL A 330 -7.33 11.68 -19.04
N GLY A 331 -7.69 10.85 -20.01
CA GLY A 331 -7.77 9.40 -19.84
C GLY A 331 -6.46 8.76 -19.33
N PRO A 332 -6.48 7.54 -18.78
CA PRO A 332 -5.31 6.88 -18.18
C PRO A 332 -4.11 6.71 -19.14
N PHE A 333 -4.35 6.86 -20.46
CA PHE A 333 -3.36 6.76 -21.52
C PHE A 333 -3.02 8.10 -22.19
N GLY A 334 -3.45 9.25 -21.64
CA GLY A 334 -3.21 10.55 -22.27
C GLY A 334 -4.08 10.82 -23.49
N LEU A 335 -5.12 10.01 -23.71
CA LEU A 335 -6.10 10.23 -24.77
C LEU A 335 -7.23 11.09 -24.19
N GLU A 336 -7.55 12.20 -24.87
CA GLU A 336 -8.79 12.94 -24.63
C GLU A 336 -9.99 11.99 -24.81
N GLN A 337 -10.90 11.98 -23.83
CA GLN A 337 -12.17 11.25 -23.93
C GLN A 337 -13.18 12.07 -24.71
#